data_AF-A0A2W6S7L7-F1
#
_entry.id   AF-A0A2W6S7L7-F1
#
_cell.length_a   1.000
_cell.length_b   1.000
_cell.length_c   1.000
_cell.angle_alpha   90.00
_cell.angle_beta   90.00
_cell.angle_gamma   90.00
#
_symmetry.space_group_name_H-M   'P 1'
#
loop_
_entity.id
_entity.type
_entity.pdbx_description
1 polymer ?
#
loop_
_entity_poly.entity_id
_entity_poly.type
_entity_poly.pdbx_seq_one_letter_code
_entity_poly.pdbx_strand_id
1 'polypeptide(L)'
;MKPGLFMITGAGGNVTAFIGDHGVMLVDDKLAGDANFDNLVAAVRGVSTLPVLAVFNTHYHPDHIGNNDRFLAAGVMVIGVDGIDRLLASAKNGTKTPSILFTKDFSLVLMRGRIDAHHYRPGHTSADAIIHFPTAKTVSTGDLVVAANPTIDYAGGATIAGWIATLDEMLKLDFDTAIPGHGDAPLSRADVERFRAKLATFLDRARTAIRGGATKADLIARIRTEDLGWSWTATSWPAVRVDGLWAEAGGPK
;
A
#
# COMPACT_ATOMS: atom_id res chain seq x y z
N MET A 1 -10.12 15.47 -7.77
CA MET A 1 -10.69 14.21 -7.26
C MET A 1 -12.20 14.21 -7.40
N LYS A 2 -12.86 13.10 -7.04
CA LYS A 2 -14.33 12.98 -7.01
C LYS A 2 -14.91 13.67 -5.77
N PRO A 3 -16.20 14.07 -5.78
CA PRO A 3 -16.82 14.75 -4.64
C PRO A 3 -16.62 13.99 -3.33
N GLY A 4 -16.20 14.70 -2.28
CA GLY A 4 -15.98 14.14 -0.94
C GLY A 4 -14.73 13.28 -0.79
N LEU A 5 -13.90 13.10 -1.84
CA LEU A 5 -12.66 12.34 -1.76
C LEU A 5 -11.47 13.24 -2.13
N PHE A 6 -10.42 13.21 -1.33
CA PHE A 6 -9.21 14.02 -1.52
C PHE A 6 -7.97 13.14 -1.42
N MET A 7 -6.95 13.47 -2.20
CA MET A 7 -5.64 12.83 -2.15
C MET A 7 -4.65 13.86 -1.61
N ILE A 8 -4.00 13.55 -0.50
CA ILE A 8 -3.04 14.41 0.19
C ILE A 8 -1.64 13.86 -0.09
N THR A 9 -0.92 14.52 -0.99
CA THR A 9 0.47 14.22 -1.36
C THR A 9 1.45 14.91 -0.41
N GLY A 10 2.76 14.76 -0.64
CA GLY A 10 3.81 15.38 0.17
C GLY A 10 4.77 14.34 0.76
N ALA A 11 5.33 14.61 1.93
CA ALA A 11 6.26 13.70 2.59
C ALA A 11 5.59 12.34 2.90
N GLY A 12 6.26 11.24 2.60
CA GLY A 12 5.75 9.87 2.82
C GLY A 12 4.66 9.43 1.84
N GLY A 13 3.96 8.35 2.18
CA GLY A 13 2.84 7.81 1.43
C GLY A 13 1.68 8.80 1.27
N ASN A 14 0.93 8.66 0.19
CA ASN A 14 -0.28 9.43 -0.07
C ASN A 14 -1.36 9.07 0.96
N VAL A 15 -2.07 10.10 1.44
CA VAL A 15 -3.23 9.90 2.31
C VAL A 15 -4.50 10.16 1.52
N THR A 16 -5.47 9.27 1.63
CA THR A 16 -6.83 9.53 1.12
C THR A 16 -7.69 10.09 2.24
N ALA A 17 -8.35 11.23 2.02
CA ALA A 17 -9.37 11.74 2.93
C ALA A 17 -10.75 11.62 2.29
N PHE A 18 -11.64 10.87 2.94
CA PHE A 18 -13.05 10.77 2.58
C PHE A 18 -13.89 11.56 3.58
N ILE A 19 -14.66 12.52 3.07
CA ILE A 19 -15.51 13.41 3.87
C ILE A 19 -16.93 12.82 3.87
N GLY A 20 -17.32 12.22 4.99
CA GLY A 20 -18.69 11.77 5.23
C GLY A 20 -19.53 12.84 5.92
N ASP A 21 -20.78 12.50 6.25
CA ASP A 21 -21.74 13.44 6.83
C ASP A 21 -21.37 13.92 8.25
N HIS A 22 -20.64 13.08 9.00
CA HIS A 22 -20.33 13.32 10.42
C HIS A 22 -18.84 13.30 10.75
N GLY A 23 -17.99 13.00 9.78
CA GLY A 23 -16.57 12.83 10.02
C GLY A 23 -15.75 12.57 8.77
N VAL A 24 -14.44 12.68 8.97
CA VAL A 24 -13.43 12.35 7.97
C VAL A 24 -12.89 10.95 8.26
N MET A 25 -12.76 10.14 7.22
CA MET A 25 -12.00 8.89 7.25
C MET A 25 -10.73 9.06 6.45
N LEU A 26 -9.62 8.61 7.00
CA LEU A 26 -8.33 8.63 6.33
C LEU A 26 -7.92 7.22 5.90
N VAL A 27 -7.21 7.13 4.79
CA VAL A 27 -6.41 5.96 4.42
C VAL A 27 -4.96 6.39 4.49
N ASP A 28 -4.21 5.73 5.38
CA ASP A 28 -2.87 6.06 5.82
C ASP A 28 -2.76 7.41 6.54
N ASP A 29 -1.63 7.65 7.21
CA ASP A 29 -1.48 8.80 8.09
C ASP A 29 -0.10 9.47 8.12
N LYS A 30 0.68 9.31 7.05
CA LYS A 30 2.00 9.92 6.84
C LYS A 30 3.10 9.38 7.75
N LEU A 31 4.34 9.80 7.44
CA LEU A 31 5.50 9.65 8.30
C LEU A 31 5.25 10.24 9.70
N ALA A 32 5.87 9.65 10.71
CA ALA A 32 5.85 10.17 12.07
C ALA A 32 6.47 11.58 12.15
N GLY A 33 6.11 12.32 13.21
CA GLY A 33 6.71 13.60 13.57
C GLY A 33 5.76 14.79 13.45
N ASP A 34 6.00 15.82 14.27
CA ASP A 34 5.11 16.98 14.40
C ASP A 34 4.79 17.63 13.06
N ALA A 35 5.81 17.94 12.26
CA ALA A 35 5.61 18.59 10.97
C ALA A 35 4.73 17.76 10.02
N ASN A 36 4.90 16.44 9.97
CA ASN A 36 4.12 15.57 9.11
C ASN A 36 2.66 15.49 9.58
N PHE A 37 2.45 15.35 10.89
CA PHE A 37 1.12 15.32 11.48
C PHE A 37 0.38 16.65 11.32
N ASP A 38 1.03 17.77 11.62
CA ASP A 38 0.46 19.09 11.54
C ASP A 38 0.09 19.44 10.10
N ASN A 39 0.95 19.09 9.14
CA ASN A 39 0.66 19.24 7.71
C ASN A 39 -0.53 18.39 7.26
N LEU A 40 -0.62 17.13 7.72
CA LEU A 40 -1.76 16.27 7.43
C LEU A 40 -3.06 16.85 8.00
N VAL A 41 -3.06 17.25 9.27
CA VAL A 41 -4.22 17.85 9.92
C VAL A 41 -4.60 19.16 9.22
N ALA A 42 -3.65 20.02 8.88
CA ALA A 42 -3.90 21.25 8.14
C ALA A 42 -4.53 20.98 6.76
N ALA A 43 -4.03 19.99 6.02
CA ALA A 43 -4.59 19.60 4.73
C ALA A 43 -6.05 19.10 4.87
N VAL A 44 -6.33 18.26 5.88
CA VAL A 44 -7.70 17.81 6.18
C VAL A 44 -8.60 18.99 6.56
N ARG A 45 -8.10 19.94 7.37
CA ARG A 45 -8.83 21.15 7.77
C ARG A 45 -9.10 22.11 6.61
N GLY A 46 -8.24 22.10 5.60
CA GLY A 46 -8.45 22.85 4.36
C GLY A 46 -9.66 22.38 3.55
N VAL A 47 -10.15 21.15 3.76
CA VAL A 47 -11.26 20.57 3.01
C VAL A 47 -12.48 20.20 3.87
N SER A 48 -12.34 20.16 5.21
CA SER A 48 -13.44 19.86 6.12
C SER A 48 -13.24 20.38 7.55
N THR A 49 -14.33 20.78 8.20
CA THR A 49 -14.37 21.12 9.63
C THR A 49 -14.77 19.94 10.52
N LEU A 50 -15.15 18.81 9.93
CA LEU A 50 -15.57 17.60 10.65
C LEU A 50 -14.38 16.93 11.37
N PRO A 51 -14.61 16.19 12.46
CA PRO A 51 -13.56 15.43 13.13
C PRO A 51 -13.11 14.23 12.28
N VAL A 52 -11.85 13.80 12.44
CA VAL A 52 -11.40 12.49 11.93
C VAL A 52 -11.99 11.41 12.84
N LEU A 53 -12.67 10.43 12.26
CA LEU A 53 -13.32 9.34 13.00
C LEU A 53 -12.59 8.01 12.85
N ALA A 54 -11.92 7.80 11.71
CA ALA A 54 -11.19 6.58 11.43
C ALA A 54 -9.95 6.83 10.56
N VAL A 55 -8.92 6.01 10.78
CA VAL A 55 -7.75 5.85 9.92
C VAL A 55 -7.64 4.38 9.54
N PHE A 56 -7.57 4.08 8.26
CA PHE A 56 -7.27 2.76 7.74
C PHE A 56 -5.80 2.72 7.32
N ASN A 57 -4.97 1.93 7.99
CA ASN A 57 -3.60 1.72 7.50
C ASN A 57 -3.60 0.62 6.44
N THR A 58 -3.03 0.94 5.29
CA THR A 58 -2.90 0.00 4.16
C THR A 58 -1.87 -1.07 4.44
N HIS A 59 -0.78 -0.73 5.15
CA HIS A 59 0.26 -1.66 5.57
C HIS A 59 1.15 -1.00 6.64
N TYR A 60 2.19 -1.70 7.08
CA TYR A 60 2.99 -1.32 8.24
C TYR A 60 4.13 -0.32 7.99
N HIS A 61 4.39 0.06 6.73
CA HIS A 61 5.56 0.89 6.43
C HIS A 61 5.44 2.27 7.11
N PRO A 62 6.57 2.83 7.61
CA PRO A 62 6.53 3.96 8.53
C PRO A 62 5.86 5.22 8.00
N ASP A 63 5.78 5.37 6.69
CA ASP A 63 5.19 6.51 6.01
C ASP A 63 3.69 6.38 5.74
N HIS A 64 3.10 5.23 6.07
CA HIS A 64 1.67 4.95 5.97
C HIS A 64 0.98 4.84 7.35
N ILE A 65 1.78 4.63 8.40
CA ILE A 65 1.30 4.34 9.76
C ILE A 65 1.90 5.26 10.83
N GLY A 66 2.78 6.18 10.43
CA GLY A 66 3.67 6.90 11.32
C GLY A 66 2.98 7.75 12.40
N ASN A 67 1.69 8.07 12.24
CA ASN A 67 0.95 8.90 13.19
C ASN A 67 -0.14 8.17 13.98
N ASN A 68 -0.18 6.84 13.95
CA ASN A 68 -1.19 6.06 14.67
C ASN A 68 -1.25 6.44 16.16
N ASP A 69 -0.09 6.67 16.79
CA ASP A 69 0.01 7.04 18.20
C ASP A 69 -0.87 8.25 18.55
N ARG A 70 -0.88 9.25 17.66
CA ARG A 70 -1.61 10.51 17.84
C ARG A 70 -3.09 10.32 17.60
N PHE A 71 -3.46 9.59 16.54
CA PHE A 71 -4.85 9.27 16.24
C PHE A 71 -5.48 8.42 17.35
N LEU A 72 -4.78 7.39 17.83
CA LEU A 72 -5.21 6.57 18.96
C LEU A 72 -5.36 7.40 20.25
N ALA A 73 -4.40 8.28 20.55
CA ALA A 73 -4.49 9.17 21.71
C ALA A 73 -5.69 10.13 21.64
N ALA A 74 -6.11 10.52 20.42
CA ALA A 74 -7.29 11.33 20.17
C ALA A 74 -8.61 10.54 20.15
N GLY A 75 -8.58 9.22 20.40
CA GLY A 75 -9.76 8.36 20.39
C GLY A 75 -10.28 7.99 18.99
N VAL A 76 -9.46 8.19 17.94
CA VAL A 76 -9.79 7.81 16.57
C VAL A 76 -9.65 6.30 16.38
N MET A 77 -10.57 5.69 15.65
CA MET A 77 -10.47 4.28 15.29
C MET A 77 -9.33 4.08 14.30
N VAL A 78 -8.33 3.27 14.66
CA VAL A 78 -7.26 2.91 13.72
C VAL A 78 -7.44 1.45 13.35
N ILE A 79 -7.59 1.20 12.06
CA ILE A 79 -8.00 -0.08 11.49
C ILE A 79 -6.88 -0.59 10.58
N GLY A 80 -6.50 -1.85 10.72
CA GLY A 80 -5.49 -2.49 9.87
C GLY A 80 -5.70 -3.99 9.73
N VAL A 81 -4.88 -4.62 8.89
CA VAL A 81 -4.94 -6.08 8.69
C VAL A 81 -4.32 -6.81 9.88
N ASP A 82 -4.89 -7.95 10.26
CA ASP A 82 -4.32 -8.87 11.25
C ASP A 82 -2.87 -9.25 10.89
N GLY A 83 -1.99 -9.31 11.90
CA GLY A 83 -0.56 -9.57 11.72
C GLY A 83 0.32 -8.33 11.51
N ILE A 84 -0.27 -7.14 11.36
CA ILE A 84 0.48 -5.87 11.26
C ILE A 84 1.33 -5.60 12.51
N ASP A 85 0.89 -6.05 13.70
CA ASP A 85 1.62 -5.97 14.96
C ASP A 85 2.97 -6.73 14.91
N ARG A 86 2.96 -7.93 14.32
CA ARG A 86 4.15 -8.75 14.14
C ARG A 86 5.13 -8.10 13.17
N LEU A 87 4.61 -7.47 12.12
CA LEU A 87 5.43 -6.73 11.15
C LEU A 87 6.08 -5.50 11.79
N LEU A 88 5.31 -4.71 12.56
CA LEU A 88 5.84 -3.57 13.32
C LEU A 88 6.96 -4.02 14.27
N ALA A 89 6.73 -5.10 15.03
CA ALA A 89 7.73 -5.65 15.94
C ALA A 89 9.00 -6.14 15.22
N SER A 90 8.84 -6.90 14.12
CA SER A 90 9.94 -7.42 13.29
C SER A 90 10.79 -6.29 12.71
N ALA A 91 10.14 -5.23 12.21
CA ALA A 91 10.79 -4.07 11.65
C ALA A 91 11.34 -3.09 12.69
N LYS A 92 11.13 -3.35 13.99
CA LYS A 92 11.45 -2.43 15.09
C LYS A 92 10.82 -1.05 14.88
N ASN A 93 9.64 -1.02 14.27
CA ASN A 93 8.85 0.19 14.12
C ASN A 93 8.11 0.44 15.43
N GLY A 94 8.41 1.55 16.09
CA GLY A 94 7.88 1.89 17.42
C GLY A 94 6.44 2.42 17.41
N THR A 95 5.84 2.60 16.24
CA THR A 95 4.46 3.07 16.12
C THR A 95 3.47 2.05 16.71
N LYS A 96 2.44 2.54 17.41
CA LYS A 96 1.35 1.69 17.92
C LYS A 96 0.58 1.02 16.79
N THR A 97 0.29 -0.25 17.05
CA THR A 97 -0.60 -1.09 16.26
C THR A 97 -2.00 -0.48 16.16
N PRO A 98 -2.70 -0.65 15.03
CA PRO A 98 -4.14 -0.39 14.92
C PRO A 98 -4.94 -1.01 16.07
N SER A 99 -5.95 -0.32 16.55
CA SER A 99 -6.82 -0.80 17.64
C SER A 99 -7.89 -1.78 17.17
N ILE A 100 -8.17 -1.82 15.86
CA ILE A 100 -9.10 -2.74 15.22
C ILE A 100 -8.34 -3.49 14.13
N LEU A 101 -8.40 -4.82 14.17
CA LEU A 101 -7.77 -5.69 13.18
C LEU A 101 -8.81 -6.50 12.43
N PHE A 102 -8.61 -6.68 11.13
CA PHE A 102 -9.44 -7.53 10.28
C PHE A 102 -8.59 -8.51 9.47
N THR A 103 -9.14 -9.69 9.17
CA THR A 103 -8.40 -10.77 8.50
C THR A 103 -8.68 -10.87 7.01
N LYS A 104 -9.84 -10.41 6.54
CA LYS A 104 -10.24 -10.48 5.14
C LYS A 104 -11.02 -9.27 4.68
N ASP A 105 -12.20 -9.05 5.25
CA ASP A 105 -13.08 -7.95 4.87
C ASP A 105 -13.50 -7.15 6.11
N PHE A 106 -13.56 -5.84 5.99
CA PHE A 106 -14.11 -4.95 7.02
C PHE A 106 -14.88 -3.81 6.36
N SER A 107 -16.11 -3.56 6.78
CA SER A 107 -16.91 -2.45 6.25
C SER A 107 -17.20 -1.45 7.36
N LEU A 108 -16.93 -0.16 7.08
CA LEU A 108 -17.38 0.94 7.92
C LEU A 108 -18.47 1.71 7.17
N VAL A 109 -19.66 1.76 7.76
CA VAL A 109 -20.81 2.49 7.23
C VAL A 109 -21.11 3.66 8.15
N LEU A 110 -20.95 4.88 7.65
CA LEU A 110 -21.30 6.12 8.32
C LEU A 110 -22.49 6.76 7.61
N MET A 111 -23.70 6.34 7.95
CA MET A 111 -24.95 6.80 7.33
C MET A 111 -24.94 6.61 5.80
N ARG A 112 -24.67 7.67 5.02
CA ARG A 112 -24.61 7.64 3.54
C ARG A 112 -23.22 7.32 2.98
N GLY A 113 -22.18 7.26 3.83
CA GLY A 113 -20.83 6.85 3.44
C GLY A 113 -20.57 5.37 3.74
N ARG A 114 -20.02 4.65 2.76
CA ARG A 114 -19.54 3.26 2.94
C ARG A 114 -18.08 3.16 2.48
N ILE A 115 -17.26 2.53 3.32
CA ILE A 115 -15.88 2.14 3.02
C ILE A 115 -15.78 0.64 3.24
N ASP A 116 -15.22 -0.06 2.27
CA ASP A 116 -14.91 -1.49 2.36
C ASP A 116 -13.38 -1.67 2.33
N ALA A 117 -12.83 -2.31 3.34
CA ALA A 117 -11.43 -2.69 3.42
C ALA A 117 -11.29 -4.18 3.10
N HIS A 118 -10.33 -4.51 2.24
CA HIS A 118 -10.10 -5.87 1.75
C HIS A 118 -8.63 -6.27 1.91
N HIS A 119 -8.42 -7.43 2.51
CA HIS A 119 -7.17 -8.17 2.51
C HIS A 119 -7.40 -9.50 1.79
N TYR A 120 -6.70 -9.72 0.68
CA TYR A 120 -6.85 -10.95 -0.10
C TYR A 120 -5.79 -11.98 0.25
N ARG A 121 -4.52 -11.57 0.24
CA ARG A 121 -3.32 -12.37 0.50
C ARG A 121 -2.07 -11.47 0.47
N PRO A 122 -0.89 -11.98 0.87
CA PRO A 122 0.36 -11.23 0.78
C PRO A 122 0.65 -10.67 -0.61
N GLY A 123 1.01 -9.39 -0.69
CA GLY A 123 1.40 -8.70 -1.91
C GLY A 123 2.69 -7.92 -1.71
N HIS A 124 2.55 -6.62 -1.46
CA HIS A 124 3.64 -5.70 -1.10
C HIS A 124 4.21 -6.04 0.28
N THR A 125 3.36 -6.46 1.21
CA THR A 125 3.68 -7.05 2.51
C THR A 125 2.78 -8.25 2.77
N SER A 126 2.89 -8.89 3.93
CA SER A 126 1.93 -9.93 4.33
C SER A 126 0.59 -9.39 4.84
N ALA A 127 0.49 -8.08 5.13
CA ALA A 127 -0.67 -7.45 5.76
C ALA A 127 -1.13 -6.21 4.99
N ASP A 128 -1.33 -6.36 3.67
CA ASP A 128 -1.80 -5.27 2.80
C ASP A 128 -3.33 -5.15 2.78
N ALA A 129 -3.85 -3.93 2.89
CA ALA A 129 -5.26 -3.61 2.70
C ALA A 129 -5.48 -2.77 1.44
N ILE A 130 -6.57 -3.09 0.74
CA ILE A 130 -7.17 -2.24 -0.29
C ILE A 130 -8.41 -1.61 0.30
N ILE A 131 -8.51 -0.29 0.22
CA ILE A 131 -9.67 0.46 0.72
C ILE A 131 -10.53 0.91 -0.46
N HIS A 132 -11.72 0.35 -0.59
CA HIS A 132 -12.69 0.64 -1.63
C HIS A 132 -13.76 1.61 -1.13
N PHE A 133 -14.06 2.60 -1.96
CA PHE A 133 -15.12 3.58 -1.78
C PHE A 133 -16.18 3.35 -2.87
N PRO A 134 -17.18 2.48 -2.66
CA PRO A 134 -18.09 2.03 -3.72
C PRO A 134 -18.84 3.19 -4.39
N THR A 135 -19.39 4.12 -3.61
CA THR A 135 -20.12 5.29 -4.12
C THR A 135 -19.24 6.18 -4.99
N ALA A 136 -17.96 6.31 -4.62
CA ALA A 136 -17.01 7.08 -5.39
C ALA A 136 -16.40 6.28 -6.54
N LYS A 137 -16.58 4.95 -6.65
CA LYS A 137 -15.86 4.10 -7.61
C LYS A 137 -14.34 4.33 -7.55
N THR A 138 -13.80 4.36 -6.33
CA THR A 138 -12.37 4.62 -6.09
C THR A 138 -11.79 3.57 -5.15
N VAL A 139 -10.55 3.16 -5.39
CA VAL A 139 -9.75 2.37 -4.44
C VAL A 139 -8.52 3.15 -3.97
N SER A 140 -8.13 3.00 -2.72
CA SER A 140 -6.81 3.39 -2.22
C SER A 140 -6.03 2.12 -1.91
N THR A 141 -4.85 2.00 -2.49
CA THR A 141 -4.15 0.70 -2.59
C THR A 141 -2.99 0.56 -1.63
N GLY A 142 -2.61 1.64 -0.94
CA GLY A 142 -1.26 1.75 -0.40
C GLY A 142 -0.24 1.41 -1.48
N ASP A 143 0.84 0.78 -1.07
CA ASP A 143 1.95 0.44 -1.96
C ASP A 143 1.70 -0.76 -2.87
N LEU A 144 0.51 -1.38 -2.82
CA LEU A 144 0.12 -2.38 -3.84
C LEU A 144 0.08 -1.79 -5.26
N VAL A 145 -0.06 -0.47 -5.40
CA VAL A 145 0.13 0.25 -6.66
C VAL A 145 0.84 1.57 -6.37
N VAL A 146 1.94 1.82 -7.09
CA VAL A 146 2.71 3.07 -7.01
C VAL A 146 3.03 3.61 -8.41
N ALA A 147 3.18 4.92 -8.53
CA ALA A 147 3.68 5.56 -9.75
C ALA A 147 5.22 5.51 -9.88
N ALA A 148 5.91 5.13 -8.79
CA ALA A 148 7.35 5.00 -8.70
C ALA A 148 7.82 3.55 -8.94
N ASN A 149 9.09 3.28 -8.67
CA ASN A 149 9.60 1.91 -8.55
C ASN A 149 8.90 1.20 -7.38
N PRO A 150 8.37 -0.02 -7.56
CA PRO A 150 7.83 -0.76 -6.44
C PRO A 150 8.95 -1.25 -5.54
N THR A 151 8.67 -1.23 -4.25
CA THR A 151 9.46 -1.90 -3.22
C THR A 151 8.85 -3.28 -3.00
N ILE A 152 9.65 -4.34 -3.02
CA ILE A 152 9.15 -5.69 -2.72
C ILE A 152 9.68 -6.07 -1.33
N ASP A 153 8.81 -6.11 -0.34
CA ASP A 153 9.19 -6.33 1.04
C ASP A 153 9.12 -7.81 1.45
N TYR A 154 10.04 -8.61 0.90
CA TYR A 154 10.14 -10.03 1.26
C TYR A 154 10.37 -10.25 2.76
N ALA A 155 11.01 -9.32 3.46
CA ALA A 155 11.19 -9.39 4.92
C ALA A 155 9.85 -9.21 5.66
N GLY A 156 8.97 -8.36 5.13
CA GLY A 156 7.58 -8.17 5.56
C GLY A 156 6.61 -9.22 5.01
N GLY A 157 7.09 -10.24 4.30
CA GLY A 157 6.29 -11.36 3.79
C GLY A 157 5.69 -11.15 2.39
N ALA A 158 6.19 -10.18 1.62
CA ALA A 158 5.80 -9.98 0.23
C ALA A 158 5.97 -11.24 -0.63
N THR A 159 5.11 -11.39 -1.62
CA THR A 159 5.35 -12.29 -2.76
C THR A 159 4.82 -11.62 -4.02
N ILE A 160 5.58 -11.64 -5.12
CA ILE A 160 5.15 -11.02 -6.38
C ILE A 160 3.97 -11.78 -6.97
N ALA A 161 3.94 -13.10 -6.88
CA ALA A 161 2.82 -13.94 -7.32
C ALA A 161 1.55 -13.66 -6.52
N GLY A 162 1.67 -13.54 -5.19
CA GLY A 162 0.55 -13.15 -4.32
C GLY A 162 0.08 -11.73 -4.63
N TRP A 163 0.99 -10.80 -4.87
CA TRP A 163 0.70 -9.43 -5.27
C TRP A 163 -0.10 -9.36 -6.57
N ILE A 164 0.34 -10.09 -7.60
CA ILE A 164 -0.39 -10.21 -8.87
C ILE A 164 -1.82 -10.73 -8.64
N ALA A 165 -1.97 -11.79 -7.84
CA ALA A 165 -3.28 -12.35 -7.54
C ALA A 165 -4.15 -11.39 -6.68
N THR A 166 -3.55 -10.60 -5.78
CA THR A 166 -4.23 -9.54 -5.02
C THR A 166 -4.77 -8.47 -5.95
N LEU A 167 -3.98 -8.04 -6.95
CA LEU A 167 -4.45 -7.09 -7.97
C LEU A 167 -5.53 -7.70 -8.87
N ASP A 168 -5.46 -9.00 -9.19
CA ASP A 168 -6.51 -9.70 -9.94
C ASP A 168 -7.84 -9.73 -9.18
N GLU A 169 -7.83 -9.89 -7.84
CA GLU A 169 -9.04 -9.77 -7.02
C GLU A 169 -9.53 -8.32 -6.93
N MET A 170 -8.62 -7.37 -6.70
CA MET A 170 -8.96 -5.93 -6.66
C MET A 170 -9.65 -5.47 -7.94
N LEU A 171 -9.15 -5.90 -9.11
CA LEU A 171 -9.72 -5.57 -10.41
C LEU A 171 -11.17 -6.08 -10.56
N LYS A 172 -11.67 -6.99 -9.72
CA LYS A 172 -13.09 -7.38 -9.77
C LYS A 172 -14.02 -6.34 -9.11
N LEU A 173 -13.49 -5.40 -8.33
CA LEU A 173 -14.25 -4.33 -7.70
C LEU A 173 -14.70 -3.28 -8.75
N ASP A 174 -15.84 -2.65 -8.50
CA ASP A 174 -16.34 -1.53 -9.31
C ASP A 174 -15.60 -0.23 -8.94
N PHE A 175 -14.51 0.04 -9.65
CA PHE A 175 -13.75 1.28 -9.57
C PHE A 175 -13.24 1.71 -10.94
N ASP A 176 -13.11 3.01 -11.14
CA ASP A 176 -12.46 3.61 -12.31
C ASP A 176 -11.21 4.44 -11.95
N THR A 177 -11.06 4.76 -10.65
CA THR A 177 -9.98 5.59 -10.09
C THR A 177 -9.25 4.82 -9.00
N ALA A 178 -7.93 4.86 -9.01
CA ALA A 178 -7.07 4.32 -7.94
C ALA A 178 -6.20 5.44 -7.36
N ILE A 179 -6.08 5.49 -6.04
CA ILE A 179 -5.14 6.35 -5.32
C ILE A 179 -3.94 5.49 -4.94
N PRO A 180 -2.77 5.70 -5.57
CA PRO A 180 -1.58 4.90 -5.29
C PRO A 180 -0.95 5.31 -3.95
N GLY A 181 -0.18 4.40 -3.36
CA GLY A 181 0.61 4.69 -2.15
C GLY A 181 1.63 5.81 -2.37
N HIS A 182 2.22 5.88 -3.56
CA HIS A 182 3.09 6.99 -3.96
C HIS A 182 2.83 7.45 -5.40
N GLY A 183 2.89 8.77 -5.61
CA GLY A 183 2.70 9.43 -6.90
C GLY A 183 1.91 10.73 -6.75
N ASP A 184 2.04 11.62 -7.73
CA ASP A 184 1.46 12.97 -7.65
C ASP A 184 0.03 13.06 -8.20
N ALA A 185 -0.47 11.98 -8.79
CA ALA A 185 -1.79 11.92 -9.40
C ALA A 185 -2.50 10.58 -9.13
N PRO A 186 -3.84 10.58 -9.09
CA PRO A 186 -4.62 9.35 -9.16
C PRO A 186 -4.36 8.62 -10.47
N LEU A 187 -4.58 7.32 -10.43
CA LEU A 187 -4.40 6.40 -11.54
C LEU A 187 -5.75 5.92 -12.08
N SER A 188 -5.80 5.61 -13.36
CA SER A 188 -6.95 4.94 -13.95
C SER A 188 -6.91 3.44 -13.64
N ARG A 189 -8.05 2.77 -13.79
CA ARG A 189 -8.08 1.29 -13.82
C ARG A 189 -7.08 0.69 -14.81
N ALA A 190 -6.89 1.30 -15.98
CA ALA A 190 -5.94 0.83 -16.98
C ALA A 190 -4.47 0.98 -16.52
N ASP A 191 -4.16 1.97 -15.68
CA ASP A 191 -2.83 2.09 -15.05
C ASP A 191 -2.57 0.96 -14.07
N VAL A 192 -3.58 0.56 -13.29
CA VAL A 192 -3.50 -0.60 -12.38
C VAL A 192 -3.25 -1.89 -13.17
N GLU A 193 -3.99 -2.10 -14.26
CA GLU A 193 -3.80 -3.27 -15.14
C GLU A 193 -2.37 -3.30 -15.72
N ARG A 194 -1.84 -2.13 -16.13
CA ARG A 194 -0.44 -2.01 -16.56
C ARG A 194 0.54 -2.33 -15.44
N PHE A 195 0.33 -1.83 -14.22
CA PHE A 195 1.20 -2.10 -13.08
C PHE A 195 1.23 -3.61 -12.75
N ARG A 196 0.06 -4.25 -12.71
CA ARG A 196 -0.08 -5.71 -12.55
C ARG A 196 0.68 -6.47 -13.64
N ALA A 197 0.58 -6.04 -14.91
CA ALA A 197 1.29 -6.67 -16.02
C ALA A 197 2.83 -6.50 -15.92
N LYS A 198 3.31 -5.36 -15.40
CA LYS A 198 4.74 -5.15 -15.13
C LYS A 198 5.26 -6.12 -14.07
N LEU A 199 4.53 -6.33 -12.98
CA LEU A 199 4.90 -7.33 -11.95
C LEU A 199 4.99 -8.74 -12.54
N ALA A 200 4.02 -9.14 -13.34
CA ALA A 200 4.02 -10.46 -14.00
C ALA A 200 5.23 -10.63 -14.94
N THR A 201 5.50 -9.61 -15.76
CA THR A 201 6.66 -9.60 -16.66
C THR A 201 7.97 -9.67 -15.88
N PHE A 202 8.09 -8.93 -14.79
CA PHE A 202 9.28 -8.94 -13.95
C PHE A 202 9.54 -10.32 -13.32
N LEU A 203 8.50 -10.94 -12.74
CA LEU A 203 8.62 -12.28 -12.15
C LEU A 203 8.96 -13.36 -13.20
N ASP A 204 8.36 -13.29 -14.38
CA ASP A 204 8.69 -14.22 -15.47
C ASP A 204 10.13 -14.07 -15.95
N ARG A 205 10.64 -12.83 -16.05
CA ARG A 205 12.05 -12.57 -16.39
C ARG A 205 13.00 -13.12 -15.33
N ALA A 206 12.68 -12.96 -14.04
CA ALA A 206 13.48 -13.54 -12.97
C ALA A 206 13.55 -15.08 -13.08
N ARG A 207 12.41 -15.74 -13.29
CA ARG A 207 12.32 -17.20 -13.50
C ARG A 207 13.10 -17.64 -14.74
N THR A 208 12.99 -16.90 -15.84
CA THR A 208 13.71 -17.19 -17.08
C THR A 208 15.22 -17.02 -16.91
N ALA A 209 15.67 -15.98 -16.21
CA ALA A 209 17.08 -15.78 -15.90
C ALA A 209 17.65 -16.96 -15.10
N ILE A 210 16.94 -17.43 -14.06
CA ILE A 210 17.36 -18.58 -13.26
C ILE A 210 17.44 -19.86 -14.10
N ARG A 211 16.40 -20.16 -14.90
CA ARG A 211 16.44 -21.31 -15.84
C ARG A 211 17.58 -21.22 -16.86
N GLY A 212 17.96 -20.00 -17.24
CA GLY A 212 19.09 -19.69 -18.11
C GLY A 212 20.46 -19.65 -17.41
N GLY A 213 20.56 -20.11 -16.16
CA GLY A 213 21.82 -20.23 -15.43
C GLY A 213 22.28 -18.94 -14.75
N ALA A 214 21.37 -18.01 -14.44
CA ALA A 214 21.68 -16.92 -13.51
C ALA A 214 22.06 -17.50 -12.14
N THR A 215 23.05 -16.88 -11.52
CA THR A 215 23.37 -17.07 -10.10
C THR A 215 22.58 -16.07 -9.26
N LYS A 216 22.51 -16.30 -7.94
CA LYS A 216 21.88 -15.33 -7.04
C LYS A 216 22.55 -13.95 -7.11
N ALA A 217 23.88 -13.93 -7.27
CA ALA A 217 24.67 -12.70 -7.28
C ALA A 217 24.43 -11.83 -8.51
N ASP A 218 24.18 -12.42 -9.68
CA ASP A 218 23.96 -11.69 -10.94
C ASP A 218 22.49 -11.63 -11.38
N LEU A 219 21.55 -12.21 -10.61
CA LEU A 219 20.12 -12.27 -10.94
C LEU A 219 19.55 -10.89 -11.31
N ILE A 220 19.73 -9.89 -10.45
CA ILE A 220 19.14 -8.55 -10.64
C ILE A 220 19.69 -7.88 -11.90
N ALA A 221 21.00 -8.02 -12.16
CA ALA A 221 21.63 -7.47 -13.35
C ALA A 221 21.14 -8.13 -14.66
N ARG A 222 20.61 -9.37 -14.59
CA ARG A 222 20.05 -10.08 -15.75
C ARG A 222 18.60 -9.76 -16.04
N ILE A 223 17.88 -9.12 -15.11
CA ILE A 223 16.47 -8.78 -15.31
C ILE A 223 16.37 -7.38 -15.87
N ARG A 224 15.98 -7.27 -17.14
CA ARG A 224 15.69 -5.99 -17.77
C ARG A 224 14.43 -5.37 -17.21
N THR A 225 14.46 -4.08 -16.88
CA THR A 225 13.31 -3.33 -16.35
C THR A 225 13.03 -2.01 -17.05
N GLU A 226 13.88 -1.61 -18.01
CA GLU A 226 13.76 -0.30 -18.67
C GLU A 226 12.43 -0.15 -19.41
N ASP A 227 11.97 -1.21 -20.08
CA ASP A 227 10.69 -1.26 -20.78
C ASP A 227 9.48 -1.34 -19.83
N LEU A 228 9.70 -1.70 -18.57
CA LEU A 228 8.70 -1.59 -17.50
C LEU A 228 8.64 -0.17 -16.92
N GLY A 229 9.54 0.72 -17.32
CA GLY A 229 9.66 2.06 -16.76
C GLY A 229 10.15 2.07 -15.30
N TRP A 230 10.81 0.99 -14.85
CA TRP A 230 11.42 0.91 -13.54
C TRP A 230 12.93 0.99 -13.64
N SER A 231 13.53 1.80 -12.78
CA SER A 231 14.98 2.05 -12.75
C SER A 231 15.50 1.84 -11.34
N TRP A 232 15.85 0.59 -11.03
CA TRP A 232 16.40 0.24 -9.73
C TRP A 232 17.92 0.43 -9.70
N THR A 233 18.40 0.95 -8.58
CA THR A 233 19.83 1.01 -8.25
C THR A 233 20.25 -0.26 -7.49
N ALA A 234 21.56 -0.47 -7.32
CA ALA A 234 22.07 -1.55 -6.46
C ALA A 234 21.50 -1.48 -5.03
N THR A 235 21.27 -0.28 -4.49
CA THR A 235 20.66 -0.07 -3.17
C THR A 235 19.17 -0.43 -3.11
N SER A 236 18.51 -0.53 -4.27
CA SER A 236 17.11 -1.00 -4.37
C SER A 236 17.00 -2.52 -4.18
N TRP A 237 18.11 -3.26 -4.12
CA TRP A 237 18.12 -4.71 -3.97
C TRP A 237 19.09 -5.16 -2.87
N PRO A 238 18.76 -4.89 -1.60
CA PRO A 238 19.54 -5.44 -0.49
C PRO A 238 19.45 -6.97 -0.49
N ALA A 239 20.41 -7.63 0.17
CA ALA A 239 20.54 -9.09 0.17
C ALA A 239 19.22 -9.82 0.47
N VAL A 240 18.48 -9.38 1.50
CA VAL A 240 17.18 -9.96 1.87
C VAL A 240 16.15 -9.95 0.74
N ARG A 241 16.16 -8.92 -0.12
CA ARG A 241 15.25 -8.80 -1.26
C ARG A 241 15.69 -9.69 -2.42
N VAL A 242 17.00 -9.79 -2.65
CA VAL A 242 17.57 -10.70 -3.64
C VAL A 242 17.29 -12.15 -3.25
N ASP A 243 17.48 -12.51 -1.98
CA ASP A 243 17.18 -13.83 -1.43
C ASP A 243 15.70 -14.20 -1.61
N GLY A 244 14.80 -13.28 -1.30
CA GLY A 244 13.37 -13.47 -1.49
C GLY A 244 12.98 -13.69 -2.95
N LEU A 245 13.46 -12.84 -3.87
CA LEU A 245 13.20 -13.02 -5.30
C LEU A 245 13.80 -14.33 -5.83
N TRP A 246 15.02 -14.66 -5.43
CA TRP A 246 15.67 -15.90 -5.82
C TRP A 246 14.84 -17.11 -5.40
N ALA A 247 14.37 -17.13 -4.14
CA ALA A 247 13.51 -18.21 -3.64
C ALA A 247 12.17 -18.26 -4.39
N GLU A 248 11.49 -17.13 -4.58
CA GLU A 248 10.19 -17.08 -5.26
C GLU A 248 10.29 -17.46 -6.76
N ALA A 249 11.39 -17.07 -7.41
CA ALA A 249 11.63 -17.36 -8.82
C ALA A 249 12.14 -18.80 -9.07
N GLY A 250 12.29 -19.63 -8.03
CA GLY A 250 12.67 -21.04 -8.16
C GLY A 250 14.17 -21.30 -8.20
N GLY A 251 14.96 -20.38 -7.63
CA GLY A 251 16.39 -20.57 -7.45
C GLY A 251 16.71 -21.72 -6.48
N PRO A 252 17.75 -22.53 -6.73
CA PRO A 252 18.16 -23.59 -5.83
C PRO A 252 18.57 -23.04 -4.45
N LYS A 253 18.41 -23.86 -3.42
CA LYS A 253 18.79 -23.54 -2.04
C LYS A 253 20.29 -23.40 -1.87
#